data_AF-A0A520KGX9-F1
#
_entry.id   AF-A0A520KGX9-F1
#
_cell.length_a   1.000
_cell.length_b   1.000
_cell.length_c   1.000
_cell.angle_alpha   90.00
_cell.angle_beta   90.00
_cell.angle_gamma   90.00
#
_symmetry.space_group_name_H-M   'P 1'
#
loop_
_entity.id
_entity.type
_entity.pdbx_description
1 polymer ?
#
loop_
_entity_poly.entity_id
_entity_poly.type
_entity_poly.pdbx_seq_one_letter_code
_entity_poly.pdbx_strand_id
1 'polypeptide(L)'
;MSIQFKSNLDYLKNYLNIARKIKEIVKSFDPNAKVYVFGSVVRGNYTAISDIDILIITSKIEQKYDMMVAIYKELIYAPIELHIITKELYENWYRRFIKPEEIIEI
;
A
#
# COMPACT_ATOMS: atom_id res chain seq x y z
N MET A 1 12.67 -13.89 -7.05
CA MET A 1 12.11 -13.58 -8.38
C MET A 1 11.50 -12.19 -8.30
N SER A 2 12.21 -11.19 -8.81
CA SER A 2 11.69 -9.83 -8.97
C SER A 2 10.59 -9.88 -10.03
N ILE A 3 9.38 -9.42 -9.68
CA ILE A 3 8.27 -9.42 -10.64
C ILE A 3 8.50 -8.25 -11.59
N GLN A 4 8.90 -8.57 -12.81
CA GLN A 4 9.19 -7.58 -13.84
C GLN A 4 7.94 -7.38 -14.70
N PHE A 5 7.13 -6.36 -14.40
CA PHE A 5 6.03 -5.99 -15.28
C PHE A 5 6.53 -5.07 -16.41
N LYS A 6 5.98 -5.26 -17.62
CA LYS A 6 6.45 -4.61 -18.86
C LYS A 6 5.98 -3.15 -19.01
N SER A 7 4.98 -2.71 -18.26
CA SER A 7 4.44 -1.34 -18.29
C SER A 7 3.78 -0.94 -16.96
N ASN A 8 3.69 0.37 -16.66
CA ASN A 8 2.94 0.87 -15.48
C ASN A 8 1.48 0.39 -15.45
N LEU A 9 0.87 0.19 -16.63
CA LEU A 9 -0.47 -0.37 -16.78
C LEU A 9 -0.58 -1.82 -16.29
N ASP A 10 0.49 -2.61 -16.39
CA ASP A 10 0.50 -4.00 -15.90
C ASP A 10 0.64 -4.07 -14.38
N TYR A 11 1.43 -3.16 -13.77
CA TYR A 11 1.48 -2.98 -12.32
C TYR A 11 0.12 -2.55 -11.80
N LEU A 12 -0.54 -1.58 -12.46
CA LEU A 12 -1.87 -1.11 -12.10
C LEU A 12 -2.96 -2.15 -12.31
N LYS A 13 -2.86 -3.04 -13.30
CA LYS A 13 -3.78 -4.19 -13.42
C LYS A 13 -3.59 -5.24 -12.32
N ASN A 14 -2.39 -5.31 -11.75
CA ASN A 14 -2.02 -6.27 -10.70
C ASN A 14 -1.77 -5.62 -9.34
N TYR A 15 -2.31 -4.42 -9.10
CA TYR A 15 -2.13 -3.70 -7.84
C TYR A 15 -2.54 -4.53 -6.62
N LEU A 16 -3.58 -5.37 -6.75
CA LEU A 16 -3.99 -6.30 -5.70
C LEU A 16 -2.89 -7.31 -5.35
N ASN A 17 -2.14 -7.81 -6.34
CA ASN A 17 -1.05 -8.74 -6.10
C ASN A 17 0.14 -8.04 -5.44
N ILE A 18 0.43 -6.81 -5.86
CA ILE A 18 1.46 -5.96 -5.25
C ILE A 18 1.09 -5.69 -3.79
N ALA A 19 -0.14 -5.28 -3.52
CA ALA A 19 -0.62 -4.99 -2.19
C ALA A 19 -0.64 -6.24 -1.28
N ARG A 20 -0.95 -7.42 -1.82
CA ARG A 20 -0.83 -8.69 -1.09
C ARG A 20 0.60 -8.97 -0.66
N LYS A 21 1.58 -8.76 -1.55
CA LYS A 21 3.01 -8.88 -1.19
C LYS A 21 3.41 -7.89 -0.10
N ILE A 22 2.98 -6.63 -0.22
CA ILE A 22 3.22 -5.64 0.83
C ILE A 22 2.63 -6.11 2.15
N LYS A 23 1.40 -6.64 2.15
CA LYS A 23 0.79 -7.22 3.35
C LYS A 23 1.63 -8.34 3.94
N GLU A 24 2.12 -9.28 3.15
CA GLU A 24 2.99 -10.36 3.64
C GLU A 24 4.26 -9.82 4.30
N ILE A 25 4.94 -8.86 3.65
CA ILE A 25 6.13 -8.21 4.20
C ILE A 25 5.78 -7.51 5.52
N VAL A 26 4.77 -6.64 5.53
CA VAL A 26 4.36 -5.89 6.73
C VAL A 26 3.97 -6.82 7.88
N LYS A 27 3.23 -7.90 7.59
CA LYS A 27 2.81 -8.89 8.60
C LYS A 27 3.97 -9.61 9.24
N SER A 28 5.12 -9.72 8.58
CA SER A 28 6.34 -10.27 9.16
C SER A 28 6.94 -9.37 10.26
N PHE A 29 6.73 -8.06 10.16
CA PHE A 29 7.12 -7.08 11.19
C PHE A 29 6.04 -6.96 12.26
N ASP A 30 4.78 -6.77 11.86
CA ASP A 30 3.63 -6.61 12.74
C ASP A 30 2.45 -7.50 12.28
N PRO A 31 2.22 -8.66 12.93
CA PRO A 31 1.12 -9.55 12.61
C PRO A 31 -0.27 -8.91 12.73
N ASN A 32 -0.41 -7.81 13.47
CA ASN A 32 -1.67 -7.10 13.66
C ASN A 32 -1.85 -5.92 12.72
N ALA A 33 -0.83 -5.57 11.92
CA ALA A 33 -0.93 -4.47 10.98
C ALA A 33 -2.02 -4.71 9.95
N LYS A 34 -2.69 -3.63 9.53
CA LYS A 34 -3.70 -3.66 8.47
C LYS A 34 -3.17 -2.93 7.25
N VAL A 35 -3.45 -3.47 6.08
CA VAL A 35 -2.97 -2.92 4.81
C VAL A 35 -4.17 -2.66 3.91
N TYR A 36 -4.24 -1.44 3.39
CA TYR A 36 -5.29 -1.00 2.50
C TYR A 36 -4.69 -0.43 1.23
N VAL A 37 -5.37 -0.64 0.12
CA VAL A 37 -5.16 0.14 -1.11
C VAL A 37 -6.21 1.23 -1.10
N PHE A 38 -5.82 2.47 -1.40
CA PHE A 38 -6.76 3.57 -1.56
C PHE A 38 -6.37 4.44 -2.76
N GLY A 39 -7.11 5.52 -2.99
CA GLY A 39 -6.76 6.51 -4.01
C GLY A 39 -7.35 6.25 -5.40
N SER A 40 -6.74 6.87 -6.42
CA SER A 40 -7.30 6.94 -7.78
C SER A 40 -7.43 5.57 -8.47
N VAL A 41 -6.61 4.59 -8.05
CA VAL A 41 -6.64 3.21 -8.51
C VAL A 41 -7.95 2.51 -8.15
N VAL A 42 -8.47 2.75 -6.94
CA VAL A 42 -9.74 2.15 -6.47
C VAL A 42 -10.95 2.77 -7.19
N ARG A 43 -10.86 4.06 -7.54
CA ARG A 43 -11.93 4.77 -8.26
C ARG A 43 -12.07 4.41 -9.75
N GLY A 44 -11.17 3.57 -10.30
CA GLY A 44 -11.20 3.15 -11.71
C GLY A 44 -10.75 4.22 -12.72
N ASN A 45 -10.38 5.41 -12.26
CA ASN A 45 -9.87 6.52 -13.09
C ASN A 45 -8.33 6.59 -13.06
N TYR A 46 -7.64 5.46 -13.08
CA TYR A 46 -6.18 5.44 -13.11
C TYR A 46 -5.66 5.66 -14.53
N THR A 47 -4.65 6.53 -14.66
CA THR A 47 -3.87 6.71 -15.89
C THR A 47 -2.54 5.99 -15.72
N ALA A 48 -1.75 5.81 -16.79
CA ALA A 48 -0.44 5.13 -16.72
C ALA A 48 0.61 5.84 -15.82
N ILE A 49 0.24 6.98 -15.22
CA ILE A 49 1.05 7.81 -14.30
C ILE A 49 0.55 7.66 -12.85
N SER A 50 -0.57 6.97 -12.61
CA SER A 50 -1.11 6.80 -11.26
C SER A 50 -0.19 5.92 -10.41
N ASP A 51 0.20 6.41 -9.24
CA ASP A 51 0.85 5.62 -8.20
C ASP A 51 -0.19 4.76 -7.45
N ILE A 52 0.27 3.65 -6.87
CA ILE A 52 -0.53 2.76 -6.04
C ILE A 52 -0.40 3.25 -4.59
N ASP A 53 -1.41 3.96 -4.10
CA ASP A 53 -1.44 4.43 -2.71
C ASP A 53 -1.77 3.28 -1.75
N ILE A 54 -0.84 2.99 -0.86
CA ILE A 54 -0.96 1.91 0.14
C ILE A 54 -0.95 2.52 1.53
N LEU A 55 -2.02 2.27 2.29
CA LEU A 55 -2.12 2.65 3.69
C LEU A 55 -1.79 1.45 4.57
N ILE A 56 -0.80 1.61 5.45
CA ILE A 56 -0.42 0.60 6.44
C ILE A 56 -0.71 1.18 7.82
N ILE A 57 -1.62 0.54 8.55
CA ILE A 57 -1.91 0.85 9.94
C ILE A 57 -1.18 -0.17 10.80
N THR A 58 -0.21 0.29 11.59
CA THR A 58 0.59 -0.58 12.47
C THR A 58 0.70 0.00 13.88
N SER A 59 0.88 -0.87 14.88
CA SER A 59 1.28 -0.44 16.22
C SER A 59 2.79 -0.28 16.37
N LYS A 60 3.58 -0.83 15.44
CA LYS A 60 5.05 -0.81 15.42
C LYS A 60 5.60 0.32 14.55
N ILE A 61 5.14 1.54 14.79
CA ILE A 61 5.49 2.71 13.96
C ILE A 61 6.99 3.00 13.97
N GLU A 62 7.71 2.60 15.01
CA GLU A 62 9.16 2.69 15.12
C GLU A 62 9.88 1.87 14.04
N GLN A 63 9.26 0.81 13.51
CA GLN A 63 9.79 -0.03 12.44
C GLN A 63 9.37 0.43 11.05
N LYS A 64 8.75 1.62 10.94
CA LYS A 64 8.28 2.19 9.67
C LYS A 64 9.36 2.15 8.59
N TYR A 65 10.57 2.60 8.89
CA TYR A 65 11.64 2.67 7.89
C TYR A 65 12.11 1.27 7.47
N ASP A 66 12.19 0.32 8.39
CA ASP A 66 12.54 -1.07 8.08
C ASP A 66 11.50 -1.73 7.18
N MET A 67 10.21 -1.49 7.47
CA MET A 67 9.11 -1.93 6.61
C MET A 67 9.22 -1.30 5.20
N MET A 68 9.45 0.01 5.11
CA MET A 68 9.62 0.70 3.83
C MET A 68 10.79 0.14 3.03
N VAL A 69 11.95 -0.07 3.66
CA VAL A 69 13.13 -0.64 3.01
C VAL A 69 12.85 -2.06 2.53
N ALA A 70 12.19 -2.90 3.34
CA ALA A 70 11.84 -4.26 2.94
C ALA A 70 10.90 -4.26 1.73
N ILE A 71 9.87 -3.41 1.73
CA ILE A 71 8.91 -3.26 0.63
C ILE A 71 9.62 -2.78 -0.64
N TYR A 72 10.37 -1.69 -0.58
CA TYR A 72 11.04 -1.13 -1.76
C TYR A 72 12.12 -2.05 -2.32
N LYS A 73 12.79 -2.87 -1.49
CA LYS A 73 13.74 -3.89 -1.97
C LYS A 73 13.05 -4.99 -2.79
N GLU A 74 11.84 -5.37 -2.42
CA GLU A 74 11.10 -6.42 -3.15
C GLU A 74 10.36 -5.86 -4.37
N LEU A 75 9.90 -4.60 -4.30
CA LEU A 75 9.03 -3.95 -5.27
C LEU A 75 9.68 -2.71 -5.91
N ILE A 76 10.99 -2.78 -6.21
CA ILE A 76 11.84 -1.67 -6.70
C ILE A 76 11.22 -0.87 -7.86
N TYR A 77 10.51 -1.53 -8.76
CA TYR A 77 10.01 -0.93 -10.00
C TYR A 77 8.51 -0.59 -9.96
N ALA A 78 7.84 -0.85 -8.85
CA ALA A 78 6.42 -0.58 -8.73
C ALA A 78 6.21 0.88 -8.29
N PRO A 79 5.32 1.64 -8.96
CA PRO A 79 4.97 3.00 -8.56
C PRO A 79 4.09 2.94 -7.30
N ILE A 80 4.71 2.90 -6.12
CA ILE A 80 4.03 2.72 -4.83
C ILE A 80 4.29 3.93 -3.93
N GLU A 81 3.21 4.52 -3.43
CA GLU A 81 3.26 5.49 -2.34
C GLU A 81 2.83 4.82 -1.02
N LEU A 82 3.73 4.79 -0.03
CA LEU A 82 3.50 4.13 1.25
C LEU A 82 3.12 5.14 2.33
N HIS A 83 1.92 4.99 2.89
CA HIS A 83 1.44 5.71 4.07
C HIS A 83 1.43 4.79 5.28
N ILE A 84 2.53 4.75 6.02
CA ILE A 84 2.63 3.99 7.27
C ILE A 84 2.26 4.89 8.45
N ILE A 85 1.16 4.55 9.13
CA ILE A 85 0.55 5.36 10.19
C ILE A 85 0.12 4.53 11.39
N THR A 86 -0.13 5.20 12.52
CA THR A 86 -0.73 4.59 13.71
C THR A 86 -2.24 4.50 13.58
N LYS A 87 -2.87 3.61 14.36
CA LYS A 87 -4.33 3.49 14.45
C LYS A 87 -5.00 4.80 14.87
N GLU A 88 -4.38 5.56 15.77
CA GLU A 88 -4.89 6.85 16.22
C GLU A 88 -4.95 7.87 15.07
N LEU A 89 -3.87 7.99 14.29
CA LEU A 89 -3.82 8.90 13.16
C LEU A 89 -4.84 8.51 12.07
N TYR A 90 -5.10 7.21 11.92
CA TYR A 90 -6.12 6.71 11.03
C TYR A 90 -7.53 7.20 11.43
N GLU A 91 -7.92 6.97 12.68
CA GLU A 91 -9.25 7.34 13.18
C GLU A 91 -9.47 8.85 13.21
N ASN A 92 -8.43 9.62 13.57
CA ASN A 92 -8.55 11.06 13.77
C ASN A 92 -8.49 11.87 12.46
N TRP A 93 -7.75 11.39 11.46
CA TRP A 93 -7.50 12.15 10.23
C TRP A 93 -7.99 11.39 9.00
N TYR A 94 -7.37 10.27 8.66
CA TYR A 94 -7.61 9.57 7.39
C TYR A 94 -9.06 9.08 7.21
N ARG A 95 -9.70 8.59 8.27
CA ARG A 95 -11.09 8.12 8.24
C ARG A 95 -12.09 9.20 7.82
N ARG A 96 -11.74 10.49 7.96
CA ARG A 96 -12.59 11.62 7.55
C ARG A 96 -12.49 11.95 6.06
N PHE A 97 -11.38 11.60 5.43
CA PHE A 97 -11.08 11.96 4.03
C PHE A 97 -11.26 10.79 3.06
N ILE A 98 -11.09 9.56 3.54
CA ILE A 98 -11.24 8.37 2.72
C ILE A 98 -12.69 7.90 2.78
N LYS A 99 -13.38 7.94 1.65
CA LYS A 99 -14.71 7.34 1.54
C LYS A 99 -14.60 5.81 1.56
N PRO A 100 -15.59 5.09 2.12
CA PRO A 100 -15.58 3.62 2.14
C PRO A 100 -15.45 2.98 0.75
N GLU A 101 -15.96 3.63 -0.29
CA GLU A 101 -15.89 3.18 -1.69
C GLU A 101 -14.49 3.33 -2.32
N GLU A 102 -13.58 4.03 -1.65
CA GLU A 102 -12.28 4.45 -2.19
C GLU A 102 -11.11 3.77 -1.47
N ILE A 103 -11.40 2.75 -0.66
CA ILE A 103 -10.45 1.98 0.10
C ILE A 103 -10.81 0.50 0.08
N ILE A 104 -9.80 -0.34 -0.14
CA ILE A 104 -9.94 -1.80 -0.15
C ILE A 104 -8.95 -2.35 0.87
N GLU A 105 -9.44 -3.11 1.85
CA GLU A 105 -8.58 -3.91 2.73
C GLU A 105 -8.07 -5.14 1.98
N ILE A 106 -6.77 -5.39 2.05
CA ILE A 106 -6.08 -6.50 1.40
C ILE A 106 -5.89 -7.63 2.39
#